data_AF-A0A0Q7Q878-F1
#
_entry.id   AF-A0A0Q7Q878-F1
#
_cell.length_a   1.000
_cell.length_b   1.000
_cell.length_c   1.000
_cell.angle_alpha   90.00
_cell.angle_beta   90.00
_cell.angle_gamma   90.00
#
_symmetry.space_group_name_H-M   'P 1'
#
loop_
_entity.id
_entity.type
_entity.pdbx_description
1 polymer ?
#
loop_
_entity_poly.entity_id
_entity_poly.type
_entity_poly.pdbx_seq_one_letter_code
_entity_poly.pdbx_strand_id
1 'polypeptide(L)'
;MEISLGSVRTRVAQVVWLLCAVFALILALGALTYALKANADNGLVEFVRDWAGRLDLGIFSLENGIKEFTGKNAEIKNALFNWGIGAVVWLVIGKVLDKVIRP
;
A
#
# COMPACT_ATOMS: atom_id res chain seq x y z
N MET A 1 -33.20 -3.41 17.16
CA MET A 1 -32.08 -2.46 17.04
C MET A 1 -32.17 -1.85 15.65
N GLU A 2 -32.72 -0.65 15.53
CA GLU A 2 -32.82 -0.01 14.21
C GLU A 2 -31.43 0.41 13.74
N ILE A 3 -31.03 -0.07 12.56
CA ILE A 3 -29.78 0.32 11.94
C ILE A 3 -30.05 1.64 11.21
N SER A 4 -29.51 2.75 11.75
CA SER A 4 -29.61 4.04 11.06
C SER A 4 -28.66 4.09 9.85
N LEU A 5 -29.06 4.79 8.78
CA LEU A 5 -28.22 5.01 7.60
C LEU A 5 -26.88 5.68 7.97
N GLY A 6 -26.88 6.57 8.96
CA GLY A 6 -25.65 7.20 9.48
C GLY A 6 -24.70 6.17 10.10
N SER A 7 -25.23 5.24 10.89
CA SER A 7 -24.43 4.16 11.49
C SER A 7 -23.84 3.22 10.44
N VAL A 8 -24.57 2.92 9.36
CA VAL A 8 -24.06 2.13 8.23
C VAL A 8 -22.93 2.86 7.53
N ARG A 9 -23.14 4.14 7.15
CA ARG A 9 -22.13 4.96 6.48
C ARG A 9 -20.84 5.07 7.30
N THR A 10 -20.95 5.25 8.62
CA THR A 10 -19.78 5.26 9.50
C THR A 10 -19.03 3.93 9.49
N ARG A 11 -19.73 2.78 9.53
CA ARG A 11 -19.08 1.47 9.45
C ARG A 11 -18.41 1.24 8.10
N VAL A 12 -19.06 1.63 7.00
CA VAL A 12 -18.49 1.54 5.65
C VAL A 12 -17.23 2.39 5.55
N ALA A 13 -17.26 3.64 6.05
CA ALA A 13 -16.08 4.52 6.07
C ALA A 13 -14.90 3.88 6.82
N GLN A 14 -15.16 3.28 7.99
CA GLN A 14 -14.14 2.58 8.78
C GLN A 14 -13.54 1.38 8.04
N VAL A 15 -14.37 0.56 7.39
CA VAL A 15 -13.91 -0.61 6.62
C VAL A 15 -13.07 -0.16 5.43
N VAL A 16 -13.52 0.85 4.68
CA VAL A 16 -12.78 1.40 3.53
C VAL A 16 -11.44 1.96 3.98
N TRP A 17 -11.43 2.76 5.05
CA TRP A 17 -10.19 3.29 5.61
C TRP A 17 -9.23 2.18 6.05
N LEU A 18 -9.73 1.14 6.73
CA LEU A 18 -8.93 -0.01 7.15
C LEU A 18 -8.33 -0.76 5.96
N LEU A 19 -9.10 -1.00 4.90
CA LEU A 19 -8.60 -1.65 3.68
C LEU A 19 -7.47 -0.84 3.05
N CYS A 20 -7.63 0.47 2.90
CA CYS A 20 -6.57 1.35 2.39
C CYS A 20 -5.32 1.32 3.29
N ALA A 21 -5.50 1.31 4.62
CA ALA A 21 -4.38 1.21 5.56
C ALA A 21 -3.65 -0.14 5.46
N VAL A 22 -4.37 -1.24 5.25
CA VAL A 22 -3.78 -2.57 5.00
C VAL A 22 -2.98 -2.57 3.70
N PHE A 23 -3.50 -1.97 2.63
CA PHE A 23 -2.76 -1.87 1.37
C PHE A 23 -1.47 -1.04 1.51
N ALA A 24 -1.56 0.09 2.22
CA ALA A 24 -0.39 0.89 2.55
C ALA A 24 0.65 0.10 3.37
N LEU A 25 0.19 -0.69 4.35
CA LEU A 25 1.06 -1.53 5.16
C LEU A 25 1.79 -2.59 4.31
N ILE A 26 1.08 -3.26 3.39
CA ILE A 26 1.69 -4.27 2.51
C ILE A 26 2.78 -3.63 1.64
N LEU A 27 2.53 -2.48 1.03
CA LEU A 27 3.53 -1.74 0.25
C LEU A 27 4.74 -1.35 1.09
N ALA A 28 4.52 -0.83 2.30
CA ALA A 28 5.59 -0.44 3.21
C ALA A 28 6.44 -1.65 3.66
N LEU A 29 5.81 -2.78 3.98
CA LEU A 29 6.50 -4.02 4.30
C LEU A 29 7.27 -4.57 3.10
N GLY A 30 6.68 -4.52 1.90
CA GLY A 30 7.35 -4.85 0.64
C GLY A 30 8.63 -4.06 0.47
N ALA A 31 8.55 -2.73 0.60
CA ALA A 31 9.71 -1.84 0.51
C ALA A 31 10.78 -2.17 1.56
N LEU A 32 10.35 -2.41 2.81
CA LEU A 32 11.25 -2.77 3.91
C LEU A 32 11.98 -4.10 3.65
N THR A 33 11.32 -5.09 3.06
CA THR A 33 11.96 -6.38 2.75
C THR A 33 13.08 -6.24 1.72
N TYR A 34 12.99 -5.31 0.77
CA TYR A 34 14.09 -4.98 -0.14
C TYR A 34 15.21 -4.23 0.60
N ALA A 35 14.84 -3.22 1.39
CA ALA A 35 15.79 -2.39 2.13
C ALA A 35 16.66 -3.21 3.11
N LEU A 36 16.05 -4.16 3.81
CA LEU A 36 16.73 -5.04 4.76
C LEU A 36 17.33 -6.28 4.11
N LYS A 37 17.21 -6.45 2.78
CA LYS A 37 17.64 -7.65 2.05
C LYS A 37 17.09 -8.93 2.68
N ALA A 38 15.81 -8.93 3.02
CA ALA A 38 15.14 -10.08 3.60
C ALA A 38 15.21 -11.29 2.64
N ASN A 39 15.26 -12.49 3.22
CA ASN A 39 15.34 -13.75 2.47
C ASN A 39 14.16 -13.88 1.50
N ALA A 40 14.45 -13.83 0.19
CA ALA A 40 13.44 -13.90 -0.85
C ALA A 40 12.76 -15.28 -0.94
N ASP A 41 13.44 -16.34 -0.51
CA ASP A 41 12.92 -17.71 -0.53
C ASP A 41 11.98 -18.00 0.66
N ASN A 42 11.80 -17.03 1.55
CA ASN A 42 10.82 -17.14 2.63
C ASN A 42 9.42 -16.82 2.07
N GLY A 43 8.49 -17.77 2.18
CA GLY A 43 7.14 -17.60 1.63
C GLY A 43 6.36 -16.38 2.15
N LEU A 44 6.66 -15.86 3.36
CA LEU A 44 6.04 -14.62 3.83
C LEU A 44 6.62 -13.38 3.12
N VAL A 45 7.93 -13.36 2.88
CA VAL A 45 8.59 -12.26 2.15
C VAL A 45 8.12 -12.23 0.71
N GLU A 46 8.07 -13.39 0.05
CA GLU A 46 7.52 -13.56 -1.30
C GLU A 46 6.08 -13.06 -1.36
N PHE A 47 5.20 -13.57 -0.47
CA PHE A 47 3.81 -13.15 -0.38
C PHE A 47 3.67 -11.62 -0.25
N VAL A 48 4.42 -10.99 0.64
CA VAL A 48 4.34 -9.53 0.85
C VAL A 48 4.80 -8.76 -0.40
N ARG A 49 5.89 -9.18 -1.05
CA ARG A 49 6.40 -8.52 -2.27
C ARG A 49 5.43 -8.67 -3.44
N ASP A 50 4.84 -9.85 -3.62
CA ASP A 50 3.84 -10.10 -4.65
C ASP A 50 2.60 -9.24 -4.48
N TRP A 51 2.07 -9.17 -3.25
CA TRP A 51 0.92 -8.34 -2.97
C TRP A 51 1.24 -6.85 -3.03
N ALA A 52 2.45 -6.43 -2.66
CA ALA A 52 2.91 -5.05 -2.86
C ALA A 52 2.89 -4.68 -4.36
N GLY A 53 3.42 -5.54 -5.24
CA GLY A 53 3.37 -5.33 -6.69
C GLY A 53 1.95 -5.29 -7.27
N ARG A 54 0.97 -5.95 -6.65
CA ARG A 54 -0.44 -5.87 -7.08
C ARG A 54 -1.15 -4.60 -6.60
N LEU A 55 -0.68 -4.02 -5.51
CA LEU A 55 -1.29 -2.87 -4.85
C LEU A 55 -0.62 -1.54 -5.20
N ASP A 56 0.45 -1.56 -6.00
CA ASP A 56 1.19 -0.39 -6.43
C ASP A 56 0.48 0.44 -7.54
N LEU A 57 -0.73 0.03 -7.92
CA LEU A 57 -1.59 0.70 -8.90
C LEU A 57 -0.95 0.82 -10.30
N GLY A 58 0.12 0.07 -10.59
CA GLY A 58 0.95 0.15 -11.79
C GLY A 58 1.84 1.40 -11.85
N ILE A 59 1.38 2.54 -11.34
CA ILE A 59 2.14 3.80 -11.34
C ILE A 59 3.30 3.80 -10.34
N PHE A 60 3.22 2.99 -9.28
CA PHE A 60 4.27 2.81 -8.27
C PHE A 60 5.07 1.50 -8.47
N SER A 61 5.05 0.95 -9.69
CA SER A 61 5.81 -0.26 -10.02
C SER A 61 7.32 -0.09 -9.77
N LEU A 62 7.99 -1.21 -9.49
CA LEU A 62 9.45 -1.26 -9.42
C LEU A 62 10.11 -1.01 -10.79
N GLU A 63 9.39 -1.36 -11.85
CA GLU A 63 9.77 -1.17 -13.25
C GLU A 63 8.78 -0.20 -13.90
N ASN A 64 9.26 0.86 -14.56
CA ASN A 64 8.45 1.91 -15.17
C ASN A 64 7.51 2.66 -14.19
N GLY A 65 7.81 2.65 -12.89
CA GLY A 65 7.11 3.49 -11.91
C GLY A 65 7.50 4.97 -12.00
N ILE A 66 6.98 5.79 -11.08
CA ILE A 66 7.28 7.24 -10.98
C ILE A 66 8.77 7.53 -11.11
N LYS A 67 9.60 6.71 -10.45
CA LYS A 67 11.05 6.77 -10.62
C LYS A 67 11.64 5.39 -10.82
N GLU A 68 12.38 5.24 -11.91
CA GLU A 68 13.23 4.07 -12.13
C GLU A 68 14.69 4.47 -11.90
N PHE A 69 15.30 3.87 -10.89
CA PHE A 69 16.72 3.93 -10.58
C PHE A 69 17.43 2.81 -11.31
N THR A 70 18.62 3.11 -11.83
CA THR A 70 19.50 2.14 -12.47
C THR A 70 20.84 2.05 -11.74
N GLY A 71 21.59 0.98 -11.98
CA GLY A 71 22.90 0.76 -11.38
C GLY A 71 22.84 0.24 -9.93
N LYS A 72 23.82 0.62 -9.11
CA LYS A 72 24.01 0.02 -7.79
C LYS A 72 22.78 0.24 -6.88
N ASN A 73 22.29 -0.86 -6.33
CA ASN A 73 21.11 -0.93 -5.44
C ASN A 73 19.82 -0.39 -6.10
N ALA A 74 19.69 -0.50 -7.43
CA ALA A 74 18.50 -0.07 -8.17
C ALA A 74 17.19 -0.62 -7.57
N GLU A 75 17.10 -1.93 -7.37
CA GLU A 75 15.90 -2.58 -6.81
C GLU A 75 15.51 -2.02 -5.44
N ILE A 76 16.48 -1.84 -4.54
CA ILE A 76 16.24 -1.30 -3.21
C ILE A 76 15.70 0.13 -3.30
N LYS A 77 16.28 0.97 -4.17
CA LYS A 77 15.85 2.34 -4.36
C LYS A 77 14.47 2.42 -5.01
N ASN A 78 14.19 1.59 -6.01
CA ASN A 78 12.89 1.49 -6.66
C ASN A 78 11.82 1.10 -5.64
N ALA A 79 12.06 0.07 -4.84
CA ALA A 79 11.11 -0.38 -3.82
C ALA A 79 10.88 0.67 -2.73
N LEU A 80 11.95 1.24 -2.17
CA LEU A 80 11.84 2.29 -1.14
C LEU A 80 11.11 3.54 -1.65
N PHE A 81 11.41 3.98 -2.87
CA PHE A 81 10.82 5.20 -3.41
C PHE A 81 9.40 4.96 -3.91
N ASN A 82 9.20 4.03 -4.84
CA ASN A 82 7.90 3.86 -5.51
C ASN A 82 6.87 3.27 -4.54
N TRP A 83 7.13 2.12 -3.91
CA TRP A 83 6.19 1.53 -2.96
C TRP A 83 6.04 2.37 -1.68
N GLY A 84 7.10 3.07 -1.25
CA GLY A 84 7.02 4.02 -0.14
C GLY A 84 6.03 5.15 -0.41
N ILE A 85 6.08 5.77 -1.60
CA ILE A 85 5.11 6.80 -2.01
C ILE A 85 3.72 6.18 -2.23
N GLY A 86 3.64 5.00 -2.84
CA GLY A 86 2.39 4.27 -3.03
C GLY A 86 1.65 4.01 -1.71
N ALA A 87 2.38 3.65 -0.66
CA ALA A 87 1.81 3.49 0.68
C ALA A 87 1.20 4.79 1.21
N VAL A 88 1.90 5.93 1.05
CA VAL A 88 1.38 7.25 1.42
C VAL A 88 0.11 7.57 0.63
N VAL A 89 0.08 7.29 -0.67
CA VAL A 89 -1.09 7.54 -1.52
C VAL A 89 -2.30 6.73 -1.08
N TRP A 90 -2.14 5.45 -0.74
CA TRP A 90 -3.24 4.67 -0.16
C TRP A 90 -3.79 5.25 1.13
N LEU A 91 -2.93 5.76 2.03
CA LEU A 91 -3.37 6.44 3.25
C LEU A 91 -4.16 7.71 2.94
N VAL A 92 -3.70 8.51 1.97
CA VAL A 92 -4.40 9.73 1.54
C VAL A 92 -5.76 9.39 0.93
N ILE A 93 -5.83 8.41 0.01
CA ILE A 93 -7.08 7.92 -0.59
C ILE A 93 -8.04 7.47 0.50
N GLY A 94 -7.57 6.62 1.43
CA GLY A 94 -8.38 6.15 2.55
C GLY A 94 -8.92 7.28 3.41
N LYS A 95 -8.12 8.32 3.68
CA LYS A 95 -8.55 9.47 4.49
C LYS A 95 -9.57 10.36 3.76
N VAL A 96 -9.40 10.55 2.45
CA VAL A 96 -10.36 11.29 1.62
C VAL A 96 -11.68 10.53 1.55
N LEU A 97 -11.65 9.23 1.27
CA LEU A 97 -12.84 8.39 1.22
C LEU A 97 -13.56 8.35 2.58
N ASP A 98 -12.82 8.23 3.68
CA ASP A 98 -13.39 8.28 5.03
C ASP A 98 -14.18 9.58 5.28
N LYS A 99 -13.63 10.73 4.87
CA LYS A 99 -14.29 12.03 5.01
C LYS A 99 -15.53 12.17 4.11
N VAL A 100 -15.50 11.60 2.91
CA VAL A 100 -16.61 11.66 1.95
C VAL A 100 -17.75 10.71 2.35
N ILE A 101 -17.44 9.52 2.85
CA ILE A 101 -18.43 8.49 3.19
C ILE A 101 -19.13 8.82 4.50
N ARG A 102 -18.40 9.32 5.51
CA ARG A 102 -18.97 9.68 6.81
C ARG A 102 -20.13 10.67 6.65
N PRO A 103 -21.18 10.52 7.48
CA PRO A 103 -22.35 11.39 7.44
C PRO A 103 -22.01 12.86 7.67
#